data_AF-A0A936I424-F1
#
_entry.id   AF-A0A936I424-F1
#
_cell.length_a   1.000
_cell.length_b   1.000
_cell.length_c   1.000
_cell.angle_alpha   90.00
_cell.angle_beta   90.00
_cell.angle_gamma   90.00
#
_symmetry.space_group_name_H-M   'P 1'
#
loop_
_entity.id
_entity.type
_entity.pdbx_description
1 polymer ?
#
loop_
_entity_poly.entity_id
_entity_poly.type
_entity_poly.pdbx_seq_one_letter_code
_entity_poly.pdbx_strand_id
1 'polypeptide(L)'
;MPLTPAEIQQALRISKAIQEHLENHRTVNVRSEDLYGMLADRKLVERDIERGLHFRLFLRKLVKANMLNLIPQCKAMPRSGGHYEWTFNRAADRMPARKKVDPAPPTDVVIA
;
A
#
# COMPACT_ATOMS: atom_id res chain seq x y z
N MET A 1 4.87 16.62 -14.37
CA MET A 1 5.48 15.70 -15.35
C MET A 1 4.51 14.54 -15.56
N PRO A 2 4.05 14.30 -16.80
CA PRO A 2 3.25 13.12 -17.12
C PRO A 2 4.09 11.85 -16.89
N LEU A 3 3.43 10.76 -16.46
CA LEU A 3 4.08 9.45 -16.35
C LEU A 3 4.42 8.93 -17.74
N THR A 4 5.60 8.34 -17.90
CA THR A 4 5.96 7.65 -19.14
C THR A 4 5.36 6.24 -19.19
N PRO A 5 5.15 5.64 -20.38
CA PRO A 5 4.67 4.27 -20.51
C PRO A 5 5.57 3.25 -19.80
N ALA A 6 6.88 3.51 -19.76
CA ALA A 6 7.85 2.69 -19.01
C ALA A 6 7.56 2.69 -17.51
N GLU A 7 7.22 3.86 -16.94
CA GLU A 7 6.84 3.97 -15.52
C GLU A 7 5.52 3.26 -15.23
N ILE A 8 4.55 3.31 -16.15
CA ILE A 8 3.29 2.57 -16.01
C ILE A 8 3.57 1.06 -15.99
N GLN A 9 4.40 0.56 -16.90
CA GLN A 9 4.81 -0.84 -16.91
C GLN A 9 5.56 -1.23 -15.64
N GLN A 10 6.45 -0.37 -15.14
CA GLN A 10 7.16 -0.60 -13.89
C GLN A 10 6.18 -0.68 -12.70
N ALA A 11 5.18 0.21 -12.63
CA ALA A 11 4.15 0.16 -11.60
C ALA A 11 3.35 -1.14 -11.62
N LEU A 12 2.98 -1.63 -12.82
CA LEU A 12 2.28 -2.90 -12.99
C LEU A 12 3.14 -4.10 -12.55
N ARG A 13 4.44 -4.09 -12.89
CA ARG A 13 5.37 -5.17 -12.47
C ARG A 13 5.57 -5.17 -10.96
N ILE A 14 5.68 -3.99 -10.34
CA ILE A 14 5.74 -3.84 -8.88
C ILE A 14 4.45 -4.36 -8.25
N SER A 15 3.29 -3.96 -8.76
CA SER A 15 1.99 -4.44 -8.24
C SER A 15 1.91 -5.97 -8.25
N LYS A 16 2.27 -6.59 -9.39
CA LYS A 16 2.27 -8.05 -9.51
C LYS A 16 3.23 -8.72 -8.53
N ALA A 17 4.45 -8.21 -8.39
CA ALA A 17 5.44 -8.77 -7.48
C ALA A 17 5.01 -8.64 -6.00
N ILE A 18 4.44 -7.50 -5.61
CA ILE A 18 3.88 -7.30 -4.27
C ILE A 18 2.73 -8.26 -4.04
N GLN A 19 1.82 -8.39 -5.01
CA GLN A 19 0.69 -9.31 -4.90
C GLN A 19 1.14 -10.76 -4.71
N GLU A 20 2.04 -11.26 -5.55
CA GLU A 20 2.59 -12.61 -5.43
C GLU A 20 3.25 -12.84 -4.06
N HIS A 21 4.01 -11.87 -3.57
CA HIS A 21 4.67 -11.98 -2.28
C HIS A 21 3.67 -12.02 -1.12
N LEU A 22 2.69 -11.10 -1.14
CA LEU A 22 1.62 -11.10 -0.15
C LEU A 22 0.81 -12.40 -0.23
N GLU A 23 0.53 -12.93 -1.43
CA GLU A 23 -0.16 -14.20 -1.68
C GLU A 23 0.61 -15.41 -1.12
N ASN A 24 1.92 -15.45 -1.31
CA ASN A 24 2.78 -16.53 -0.82
C ASN A 24 2.94 -16.50 0.70
N HIS A 25 3.13 -15.31 1.31
CA HIS A 25 3.45 -15.20 2.72
C HIS A 25 2.23 -15.02 3.64
N ARG A 26 1.02 -14.82 3.09
CA ARG A 26 -0.20 -14.50 3.87
C ARG A 26 -0.03 -13.31 4.81
N THR A 27 0.87 -12.40 4.46
CA THR A 27 1.15 -11.19 5.21
C THR A 27 0.18 -10.08 4.84
N VAL A 28 -0.19 -9.30 5.85
CA VAL A 28 -1.01 -8.09 5.76
C VAL A 28 -0.30 -6.96 6.51
N ASN A 29 -0.54 -5.72 6.10
CA ASN A 29 0.10 -4.50 6.62
C ASN A 29 1.62 -4.49 6.49
N VAL A 30 2.12 -4.93 5.33
CA VAL A 30 3.56 -4.96 5.06
C VAL A 30 4.07 -3.55 4.82
N ARG A 31 5.25 -3.23 5.38
CA ARG A 31 5.90 -1.93 5.19
C ARG A 31 6.64 -1.88 3.86
N SER A 32 6.90 -0.66 3.37
CA SER A 32 7.75 -0.45 2.19
C SER A 32 9.16 -1.03 2.36
N GLU A 33 9.67 -1.08 3.58
CA GLU A 33 11.02 -1.59 3.91
C GLU A 33 11.15 -3.10 3.69
N ASP A 34 10.12 -3.87 4.10
CA ASP A 34 10.09 -5.31 3.91
C ASP A 34 9.94 -5.70 2.44
N LEU A 35 9.09 -4.96 1.71
CA LEU A 35 8.92 -5.18 0.27
C LEU A 35 10.11 -4.72 -0.55
N TYR A 36 10.83 -3.70 -0.07
CA TYR A 36 11.97 -3.14 -0.77
C TYR A 36 13.04 -4.19 -1.06
N GLY A 37 13.35 -5.07 -0.09
CA GLY A 37 14.33 -6.15 -0.30
C GLY A 37 13.96 -7.05 -1.49
N MET A 38 12.74 -7.55 -1.51
CA MET A 38 12.24 -8.42 -2.59
C MET A 38 12.12 -7.69 -3.94
N LEU A 39 11.67 -6.44 -3.92
CA LEU A 39 11.54 -5.63 -5.13
C LEU A 39 12.90 -5.29 -5.75
N ALA A 40 13.90 -5.01 -4.91
CA ALA A 40 15.28 -4.80 -5.30
C ALA A 40 15.90 -6.08 -5.89
N ASP A 41 15.67 -7.24 -5.28
CA ASP A 41 16.16 -8.53 -5.77
C ASP A 41 15.59 -8.86 -7.16
N ARG A 42 14.33 -8.48 -7.40
CA ARG A 42 13.66 -8.62 -8.71
C ARG A 42 14.04 -7.53 -9.72
N LYS A 43 14.97 -6.63 -9.39
CA LYS A 43 15.38 -5.47 -10.21
C LYS A 43 14.20 -4.58 -10.65
N LEU A 44 13.16 -4.51 -9.83
CA LEU A 44 11.97 -3.67 -10.09
C LEU A 44 12.16 -2.24 -9.57
N VAL A 45 13.08 -2.08 -8.62
CA VAL A 45 13.43 -0.81 -8.01
C VAL A 45 14.93 -0.78 -7.81
N GLU A 46 15.54 0.39 -7.99
CA GLU A 46 16.95 0.56 -7.73
C GLU A 46 17.26 0.37 -6.23
N ARG A 47 18.36 -0.35 -5.97
CA ARG A 47 18.90 -0.44 -4.62
C ARG A 47 19.52 0.90 -4.27
N ASP A 48 18.94 1.54 -3.27
CA ASP A 48 19.43 2.76 -2.66
C ASP A 48 20.00 2.46 -1.26
N ILE A 49 20.97 3.27 -0.86
CA ILE A 49 21.54 3.33 0.48
C ILE A 49 20.43 3.68 1.49
N GLU A 50 19.46 4.51 1.08
CA GLU A 50 18.32 4.94 1.90
C GLU A 50 17.12 3.97 1.92
N ARG A 51 17.37 2.67 1.70
CA ARG A 51 16.39 1.57 1.86
C ARG A 51 15.03 1.87 1.20
N GLY A 52 15.05 2.24 -0.07
CA GLY A 52 13.83 2.49 -0.85
C GLY A 52 13.36 3.94 -0.89
N LEU A 53 14.28 4.92 -0.91
CA LEU A 53 13.96 6.31 -1.27
C LEU A 53 13.34 6.37 -2.67
N HIS A 54 13.99 5.79 -3.68
CA HIS A 54 13.48 5.72 -5.05
C HIS A 54 12.09 5.10 -5.13
N PHE A 55 11.85 4.03 -4.35
CA PHE A 55 10.53 3.41 -4.25
C PHE A 55 9.47 4.40 -3.74
N ARG A 56 9.76 5.09 -2.63
CA ARG A 56 8.84 6.07 -2.04
C ARG A 56 8.62 7.29 -2.95
N LEU A 57 9.65 7.74 -3.67
CA LEU A 57 9.53 8.80 -4.67
C LEU A 57 8.64 8.38 -5.84
N PHE A 58 8.80 7.15 -6.31
CA PHE A 58 7.97 6.58 -7.36
C PHE A 58 6.50 6.48 -6.95
N LEU A 59 6.21 6.00 -5.74
CA LEU A 59 4.85 5.98 -5.20
C LEU A 59 4.26 7.39 -5.08
N ARG A 60 5.06 8.36 -4.60
CA ARG A 60 4.63 9.76 -4.52
C ARG A 60 4.31 10.33 -5.91
N LYS A 61 5.07 9.95 -6.95
CA LYS A 61 4.81 10.33 -8.34
C LYS A 61 3.50 9.72 -8.85
N LEU A 62 3.23 8.44 -8.56
CA LEU A 62 1.97 7.77 -8.88
C LEU A 62 0.77 8.44 -8.20
N VAL A 63 0.88 8.81 -6.92
CA VAL A 63 -0.17 9.55 -6.19
C VAL A 63 -0.43 10.91 -6.85
N LYS A 64 0.62 11.68 -7.16
CA LYS A 64 0.50 12.97 -7.84
C LYS A 64 -0.13 12.86 -9.23
N ALA A 65 0.08 11.73 -9.91
CA ALA A 65 -0.52 11.44 -11.21
C ALA A 65 -1.91 10.78 -11.11
N ASN A 66 -2.45 10.58 -9.90
CA ASN A 66 -3.70 9.86 -9.65
C ASN A 66 -3.73 8.42 -10.24
N MET A 67 -2.56 7.79 -10.37
CA MET A 67 -2.40 6.43 -10.93
C MET A 67 -2.09 5.39 -9.85
N LEU A 68 -2.34 5.69 -8.57
CA LEU A 68 -2.17 4.71 -7.48
C LEU A 68 -3.05 3.46 -7.68
N ASN A 69 -4.10 3.55 -8.50
CA ASN A 69 -4.93 2.42 -8.92
C ASN A 69 -4.15 1.31 -9.64
N LEU A 70 -2.98 1.60 -10.21
CA LEU A 70 -2.10 0.58 -10.80
C LEU A 70 -1.49 -0.36 -9.75
N ILE A 71 -1.42 0.09 -8.48
CA ILE A 71 -0.92 -0.70 -7.36
C ILE A 71 -2.03 -0.75 -6.31
N PRO A 72 -3.10 -1.53 -6.55
CA PRO A 72 -4.25 -1.58 -5.65
C PRO A 72 -3.89 -2.07 -4.23
N GLN A 73 -2.74 -2.76 -4.09
CA GLN A 73 -2.20 -3.23 -2.82
C GLN A 73 -1.59 -2.11 -1.97
N CYS A 74 -1.24 -0.96 -2.58
CA CYS A 74 -0.56 0.14 -1.91
C CYS A 74 -1.55 1.15 -1.32
N LYS A 75 -1.36 1.51 -0.06
CA LYS A 75 -2.11 2.56 0.63
C LYS A 75 -1.17 3.65 1.11
N ALA A 76 -1.43 4.87 0.63
CA ALA A 76 -0.78 6.08 1.11
C ALA A 76 -1.59 6.63 2.29
N MET A 77 -1.07 6.52 3.52
CA MET A 77 -1.65 7.18 4.68
C MET A 77 -0.91 8.51 4.93
N PRO A 78 -1.57 9.67 4.74
CA PRO A 78 -0.95 10.94 5.09
C PRO A 78 -0.79 11.02 6.61
N ARG A 79 0.42 11.30 7.06
CA ARG A 79 0.77 11.55 8.46
C ARG A 79 0.94 13.05 8.68
N SER A 80 0.61 13.52 9.88
CA SER A 80 0.84 14.91 10.28
C SER A 80 2.30 15.30 10.04
N GLY A 81 2.54 16.43 9.39
CA GLY A 81 3.88 16.90 9.01
C GLY A 81 4.28 16.63 7.54
N GLY A 82 3.36 16.21 6.67
CA GLY A 82 3.64 16.05 5.23
C GLY A 82 4.39 14.77 4.85
N HIS A 83 4.51 13.83 5.80
CA HIS A 83 5.05 12.51 5.56
C HIS A 83 3.93 11.56 5.12
N TYR A 84 4.24 10.66 4.19
CA TYR A 84 3.33 9.58 3.81
C TYR A 84 3.84 8.28 4.41
N GLU A 85 2.98 7.59 5.13
CA GLU A 85 3.20 6.23 5.56
C GLU A 85 2.63 5.27 4.49
N TRP A 86 3.49 4.40 3.98
CA TRP A 86 3.15 3.48 2.90
C TRP A 86 2.91 2.10 3.48
N THR A 87 1.66 1.63 3.39
CA THR A 87 1.26 0.30 3.86
C THR A 87 0.76 -0.53 2.69
N PHE A 88 1.14 -1.81 2.67
CA PHE A 88 0.79 -2.72 1.59
C PHE A 88 -0.06 -3.87 2.13
N ASN A 89 -1.21 -4.07 1.49
CA ASN A 89 -2.19 -5.09 1.85
C ASN A 89 -2.61 -5.86 0.61
N ARG A 90 -3.05 -7.12 0.81
CA ARG A 90 -3.60 -7.91 -0.29
C ARG A 90 -4.78 -7.18 -0.90
N ALA A 91 -4.92 -7.25 -2.22
CA ALA A 91 -6.07 -6.67 -2.91
C ALA A 91 -7.41 -7.27 -2.43
N ALA A 92 -7.39 -8.52 -1.93
CA ALA A 92 -8.55 -9.18 -1.31
C ALA A 92 -8.88 -8.63 0.10
N ASP A 93 -7.87 -8.24 0.88
CA ASP A 93 -8.05 -7.55 2.19
C ASP A 93 -8.49 -6.08 2.02
N ARG A 94 -8.65 -5.62 0.78
CA ARG A 94 -9.21 -4.32 0.42
C ARG A 94 -10.73 -4.26 0.58
N MET A 95 -11.35 -5.35 1.05
CA MET A 95 -12.69 -5.24 1.62
C MET A 95 -12.54 -4.33 2.84
N PRO A 96 -13.23 -3.17 2.89
CA PRO A 96 -13.12 -2.29 4.03
C PRO A 96 -13.38 -3.17 5.24
N ALA A 97 -12.53 -3.07 6.27
CA ALA A 97 -12.95 -3.45 7.60
C ALA A 97 -14.32 -2.80 7.74
N ARG A 98 -15.37 -3.62 7.60
CA ARG A 98 -16.70 -3.30 8.07
C ARG A 98 -16.35 -2.84 9.47
N LYS A 99 -16.48 -1.54 9.74
CA LYS A 99 -16.49 -1.04 11.10
C LYS A 99 -17.32 -2.09 11.81
N LYS A 100 -16.71 -2.88 12.69
CA LYS A 100 -17.49 -3.51 13.74
C LYS A 100 -17.99 -2.27 14.46
N VAL A 101 -19.17 -1.83 14.03
CA VAL A 101 -20.02 -0.98 14.83
C VAL A 101 -20.23 -1.89 16.02
N ASP A 102 -19.47 -1.65 17.08
CA ASP A 102 -19.76 -2.23 18.37
C ASP A 102 -21.26 -2.06 18.57
N PRO A 103 -22.04 -3.15 18.77
CA PRO A 103 -23.44 -2.99 19.08
C PRO A 103 -23.50 -2.11 20.33
N ALA A 104 -24.13 -0.94 20.17
CA ALA A 104 -24.38 -0.03 21.28
C ALA A 104 -24.97 -0.83 22.46
N PRO A 105 -24.57 -0.55 23.71
CA PRO A 105 -25.12 -1.25 24.86
C PRO A 105 -26.65 -1.09 24.86
N PRO A 106 -27.41 -2.15 25.15
CA PRO A 106 -28.86 -2.03 25.24
C PRO A 106 -29.17 -1.07 26.39
N THR A 107 -29.82 0.05 26.04
CA THR A 107 -30.48 0.91 27.01
C THR A 107 -31.59 0.08 27.65
N ASP A 108 -31.35 -0.39 28.87
CA ASP A 108 -32.35 -1.05 29.69
C ASP A 108 -33.43 0.00 30.02
N VAL A 109 -34.53 -0.04 29.27
CA VAL A 109 -35.75 0.68 29.62
C VAL A 109 -36.40 -0.12 30.73
N VAL A 110 -36.01 0.16 31.97
CA VAL A 110 -36.78 -0.28 33.14
C VAL A 110 -38.04 0.56 33.19
N ILE A 111 -39.13 -0.07 32.79
CA ILE A 111 -40.49 0.38 33.05
C ILE A 111 -40.83 -0.15 34.44
N ALA A 112 -40.99 0.74 35.42
CA ALA A 112 -41.79 0.54 36.63
C ALA A 112 -42.15 1.91 37.23
#